data_AF-A0A6L8KWN9-F1
#
_entry.id   AF-A0A6L8KWN9-F1
#
_cell.length_a   1.000
_cell.length_b   1.000
_cell.length_c   1.000
_cell.angle_alpha   90.00
_cell.angle_beta   90.00
_cell.angle_gamma   90.00
#
_symmetry.space_group_name_H-M   'P 1'
#
loop_
_entity.id
_entity.type
_entity.pdbx_description
1 polymer ?
#
loop_
_entity_poly.entity_id
_entity_poly.type
_entity_poly.pdbx_seq_one_letter_code
_entity_poly.pdbx_strand_id
1 'polypeptide(L)'
;MNEIWNYITRHRAVFLFGGTLLAAWASFASDPDNGWATALGGLAMLQGIWAVAASHWVRKKLLDYPSADMSKLFEMAGKEPTGAGLALIAISILLVGLLMVFSPRAHAAEQLPAGAAKYLPLLKAEQQRLWPDHPHPALLASLVEQESCVTLRSRGCWNPGAQLKTAREEGAGVGQITRAYRADGSVRFDALAGLRDQYGGELGALSWSTVYQRPDLQFRALVLMSRDSARQFRAAPAALEFGDAGYNGGPAGVQRERRACALATGCNPGQWFGNVELHCLKSREPLYGSRSACDINREHVRNVFQVRSAKYFAAWASL
;
A
#
# COMPACT_ATOMS: atom_id res chain seq x y z
N MET A 1 2.12 -53.90 9.25
CA MET A 1 2.07 -53.14 10.52
C MET A 1 3.46 -52.85 11.09
N ASN A 2 4.35 -53.85 11.21
CA ASN A 2 5.71 -53.66 11.77
C ASN A 2 6.62 -52.71 10.96
N GLU A 3 6.54 -52.69 9.62
CA GLU A 3 7.41 -51.81 8.82
C GLU A 3 7.04 -50.32 8.93
N ILE A 4 5.75 -50.01 8.93
CA ILE A 4 5.24 -48.65 9.11
C ILE A 4 5.61 -48.14 10.50
N TRP A 5 5.47 -48.98 11.53
CA TRP A 5 5.85 -48.62 12.89
C TRP A 5 7.35 -48.34 13.01
N ASN A 6 8.19 -49.19 12.42
CA ASN A 6 9.64 -48.97 12.38
C ASN A 6 10.04 -47.73 11.56
N TYR A 7 9.25 -47.32 10.58
CA TYR A 7 9.52 -46.10 9.82
C TYR A 7 9.17 -44.83 10.63
N ILE A 8 8.04 -44.84 11.34
CA ILE A 8 7.53 -43.70 12.11
C ILE A 8 8.34 -43.49 13.40
N THR A 9 8.87 -44.54 14.01
CA THR A 9 9.69 -44.46 15.24
C THR A 9 11.16 -44.12 15.01
N ARG A 10 11.61 -44.01 13.74
CA ARG A 10 12.97 -43.53 13.46
C ARG A 10 13.15 -42.14 14.03
N HIS A 11 14.28 -41.90 14.68
CA HIS A 11 14.64 -40.61 15.27
C HIS A 11 14.37 -39.43 14.33
N ARG A 12 14.68 -39.56 13.03
CA ARG A 12 14.41 -38.53 12.02
C ARG A 12 12.91 -38.23 11.86
N ALA A 13 12.06 -39.25 11.83
CA ALA A 13 10.62 -39.05 11.69
C ALA A 13 10.03 -38.42 12.96
N VAL A 14 10.43 -38.91 14.14
CA VAL A 14 10.02 -38.34 15.44
C VAL A 14 10.46 -36.88 15.58
N PHE A 15 11.71 -36.57 15.23
CA PHE A 15 12.25 -35.21 15.30
C PHE A 15 11.55 -34.26 14.34
N LEU A 16 11.34 -34.67 13.08
CA LEU A 16 10.68 -33.82 12.09
C LEU A 16 9.18 -33.63 12.39
N PHE A 17 8.44 -34.70 12.66
CA PHE A 17 7.00 -34.58 12.92
C PHE A 17 6.73 -33.99 14.31
N GLY A 18 7.38 -34.50 15.34
CA GLY A 18 7.21 -34.02 16.72
C GLY A 18 7.69 -32.57 16.87
N GLY A 19 8.86 -32.23 16.30
CA GLY A 19 9.37 -30.86 16.30
C GLY A 19 8.46 -29.88 15.56
N THR A 20 7.87 -30.29 14.43
CA THR A 20 6.92 -29.45 13.68
C THR A 20 5.63 -29.20 14.45
N LEU A 21 5.07 -30.23 15.10
CA LEU A 21 3.87 -30.09 15.95
C LEU A 21 4.13 -29.18 17.16
N LEU A 22 5.31 -29.34 17.79
CA LEU A 22 5.70 -28.51 18.93
C LEU A 22 5.91 -27.05 18.53
N ALA A 23 6.52 -26.80 17.36
CA ALA A 23 6.69 -25.47 16.81
C ALA A 23 5.34 -24.82 16.41
N ALA A 24 4.43 -25.58 15.80
CA ALA A 24 3.09 -25.08 15.45
C ALA A 24 2.27 -24.73 16.70
N TRP A 25 2.33 -25.58 17.73
CA TRP A 25 1.71 -25.30 19.03
C TRP A 25 2.30 -24.07 19.70
N ALA A 26 3.63 -23.95 19.72
CA ALA A 26 4.32 -22.78 20.28
C ALA A 26 3.94 -21.49 19.54
N SER A 27 3.91 -21.50 18.19
CA SER A 27 3.43 -20.35 17.40
C SER A 27 2.01 -19.96 17.77
N PHE A 28 1.08 -20.91 17.79
CA PHE A 28 -0.32 -20.65 18.13
C PHE A 28 -0.48 -20.08 19.54
N ALA A 29 0.24 -20.64 20.52
CA ALA A 29 0.18 -20.19 21.91
C ALA A 29 0.81 -18.79 22.12
N SER A 30 1.78 -18.42 21.29
CA SER A 30 2.45 -17.11 21.34
C SER A 30 1.78 -16.04 20.47
N ASP A 31 0.71 -16.38 19.75
CA ASP A 31 0.05 -15.50 18.78
C ASP A 31 -0.81 -14.43 19.47
N PRO A 32 -0.48 -13.13 19.33
CA PRO A 32 -1.26 -12.06 19.94
C PRO A 32 -2.65 -11.88 19.31
N ASP A 33 -2.88 -12.44 18.11
CA ASP A 33 -4.11 -12.28 17.33
C ASP A 33 -5.04 -13.51 17.44
N ASN A 34 -5.04 -14.18 18.60
CA ASN A 34 -5.85 -15.38 18.88
C ASN A 34 -5.68 -16.50 17.83
N GLY A 35 -4.48 -16.66 17.28
CA GLY A 35 -4.13 -17.72 16.33
C GLY A 35 -4.31 -17.38 14.84
N TRP A 36 -4.74 -16.15 14.52
CA TRP A 36 -4.95 -15.74 13.12
C TRP A 36 -3.63 -15.62 12.33
N ALA A 37 -2.58 -15.04 12.93
CA ALA A 37 -1.28 -14.92 12.28
C ALA A 37 -0.64 -16.30 12.06
N THR A 38 -0.82 -17.22 13.01
CA THR A 38 -0.41 -18.62 12.93
C THR A 38 -1.14 -19.35 11.81
N ALA A 39 -2.45 -19.13 11.65
CA ALA A 39 -3.23 -19.72 10.56
C ALA A 39 -2.75 -19.25 9.17
N LEU A 40 -2.45 -17.96 9.02
CA LEU A 40 -1.86 -17.40 7.80
C LEU A 40 -0.45 -17.97 7.52
N GLY A 41 0.38 -18.13 8.54
CA GLY A 41 1.68 -18.80 8.43
C GLY A 41 1.54 -20.27 8.01
N GLY A 42 0.54 -20.98 8.55
CA GLY A 42 0.22 -22.36 8.19
C GLY A 42 -0.20 -22.51 6.71
N LEU A 43 -0.97 -21.56 6.18
CA LEU A 43 -1.32 -21.52 4.75
C LEU A 43 -0.07 -21.39 3.85
N ALA A 44 0.90 -20.55 4.24
CA ALA A 44 2.16 -20.43 3.51
C ALA A 44 2.99 -21.72 3.55
N MET A 45 3.00 -22.43 4.68
CA MET A 45 3.65 -23.75 4.80
C MET A 45 2.98 -24.81 3.91
N LEU A 46 1.64 -24.86 3.90
CA LEU A 46 0.88 -25.76 3.01
C LEU A 46 1.17 -25.49 1.54
N GLN A 47 1.27 -24.22 1.15
CA GLN A 47 1.69 -23.83 -0.20
C GLN A 47 3.11 -24.35 -0.51
N GLY A 48 4.05 -24.25 0.43
CA GLY A 48 5.40 -24.79 0.28
C GLY A 48 5.43 -26.31 0.09
N ILE A 49 4.65 -27.04 0.89
CA ILE A 49 4.50 -28.51 0.76
C ILE A 49 3.92 -28.87 -0.61
N TRP A 50 2.87 -28.16 -1.03
CA TRP A 50 2.25 -28.36 -2.33
C TRP A 50 3.21 -28.06 -3.48
N ALA A 51 3.99 -26.98 -3.39
CA ALA A 51 4.98 -26.60 -4.39
C ALA A 51 6.04 -27.69 -4.57
N VAL A 52 6.55 -28.26 -3.47
CA VAL A 52 7.53 -29.36 -3.51
C VAL A 52 6.91 -30.62 -4.09
N ALA A 53 5.70 -30.99 -3.66
CA ALA A 53 5.00 -32.18 -4.14
C ALA A 53 4.70 -32.08 -5.66
N ALA A 54 4.18 -30.94 -6.10
CA ALA A 54 3.90 -30.66 -7.51
C ALA A 54 5.20 -30.64 -8.34
N SER A 55 6.26 -29.98 -7.87
CA SER A 55 7.56 -29.94 -8.55
C SER A 55 8.17 -31.33 -8.69
N HIS A 56 8.07 -32.18 -7.65
CA HIS A 56 8.53 -33.57 -7.72
C HIS A 56 7.73 -34.40 -8.72
N TRP A 57 6.41 -34.23 -8.76
CA TRP A 57 5.53 -34.94 -9.69
C TRP A 57 5.78 -34.53 -11.15
N VAL A 58 5.86 -33.22 -11.40
CA VAL A 58 6.16 -32.67 -12.74
C VAL A 58 7.55 -33.09 -13.21
N ARG A 59 8.58 -33.03 -12.35
CA ARG A 59 9.92 -33.54 -12.68
C ARG A 59 9.88 -34.97 -13.15
N LYS A 60 9.16 -35.85 -12.43
CA LYS A 60 9.02 -37.26 -12.85
C LYS A 60 8.43 -37.34 -14.25
N LYS A 61 7.36 -36.61 -14.53
CA LYS A 61 6.70 -36.63 -15.85
C LYS A 61 7.52 -36.03 -16.98
N LEU A 62 8.32 -35.00 -16.71
CA LEU A 62 9.24 -34.42 -17.69
C LEU A 62 10.38 -35.36 -18.06
N LEU A 63 10.70 -36.37 -17.25
CA LEU A 63 11.84 -37.26 -17.44
C LEU A 63 11.44 -38.74 -17.54
N ASP A 64 10.21 -39.01 -18.01
CA ASP A 64 9.58 -40.35 -18.11
C ASP A 64 9.45 -40.82 -19.57
N TYR A 65 10.08 -40.15 -20.53
CA TYR A 65 10.04 -40.55 -21.95
C TYR A 65 11.37 -41.16 -22.41
N PRO A 66 11.37 -42.11 -23.37
CA PRO A 66 12.51 -43.00 -23.61
C PRO A 66 13.85 -42.32 -23.89
N SER A 67 13.85 -41.14 -24.51
CA SER A 67 15.05 -40.37 -24.85
C SER A 67 15.57 -39.47 -23.73
N ALA A 68 14.83 -39.30 -22.63
CA ALA A 68 15.26 -38.52 -21.46
C ALA A 68 14.92 -39.22 -20.12
N ASP A 69 14.86 -40.55 -20.14
CA ASP A 69 14.58 -41.35 -18.95
C ASP A 69 15.62 -41.10 -17.86
N MET A 70 15.15 -40.61 -16.71
CA MET A 70 16.03 -40.20 -15.63
C MET A 70 16.86 -41.35 -15.07
N SER A 71 16.30 -42.56 -14.98
CA SER A 71 16.98 -43.71 -14.40
C SER A 71 18.14 -44.15 -15.28
N LYS A 72 17.92 -44.24 -16.60
CA LYS A 72 18.95 -44.56 -17.58
C LYS A 72 20.03 -43.48 -17.63
N LEU A 73 19.63 -42.21 -17.62
CA LEU A 73 20.58 -41.10 -17.61
C LEU A 73 21.45 -41.10 -16.36
N PHE A 74 20.88 -41.37 -15.17
CA PHE A 74 21.64 -41.46 -13.93
C PHE A 74 22.54 -42.69 -13.87
N GLU A 75 22.10 -43.83 -14.39
CA GLU A 75 22.94 -45.04 -14.47
C GLU A 75 24.15 -44.82 -15.38
N MET A 76 23.96 -44.16 -16.53
CA MET A 76 25.06 -43.80 -17.42
C MET A 76 25.98 -42.75 -16.79
N ALA A 77 25.42 -41.69 -16.22
CA ALA A 77 26.16 -40.61 -15.59
C ALA A 77 26.95 -41.08 -14.36
N GLY A 78 26.42 -42.05 -13.60
CA GLY A 78 27.05 -42.60 -12.39
C GLY A 78 28.33 -43.39 -12.62
N LYS A 79 28.66 -43.71 -13.88
CA LYS A 79 29.91 -44.43 -14.23
C LYS A 79 31.15 -43.57 -14.05
N GLU A 80 31.00 -42.25 -14.04
CA GLU A 80 32.11 -41.29 -13.86
C GLU A 80 31.72 -40.19 -12.86
N PRO A 81 32.63 -39.75 -11.97
CA PRO A 81 32.33 -38.68 -11.00
C PRO A 81 31.83 -37.39 -11.66
N THR A 82 32.41 -37.01 -12.80
CA THR A 82 32.00 -35.81 -13.57
C THR A 82 30.59 -35.96 -14.12
N GLY A 83 30.26 -37.11 -14.70
CA GLY A 83 28.92 -37.41 -15.20
C GLY A 83 27.87 -37.32 -14.08
N ALA A 84 28.14 -37.96 -12.94
CA ALA A 84 27.26 -37.93 -11.77
C ALA A 84 27.03 -36.50 -11.26
N GLY A 85 28.09 -35.68 -11.21
CA GLY A 85 27.99 -34.27 -10.83
C GLY A 85 27.10 -33.47 -11.77
N LEU A 86 27.27 -33.61 -13.09
CA LEU A 86 26.47 -32.92 -14.09
C LEU A 86 24.98 -33.31 -14.03
N ALA A 87 24.69 -34.60 -13.82
CA ALA A 87 23.31 -35.08 -13.68
C ALA A 87 22.61 -34.48 -12.45
N LEU A 88 23.31 -34.37 -11.31
CA LEU A 88 22.78 -33.71 -10.11
C LEU A 88 22.55 -32.21 -10.31
N ILE A 89 23.45 -31.52 -11.00
CA ILE A 89 23.29 -30.09 -11.34
C ILE A 89 22.07 -29.89 -12.24
N ALA A 90 21.91 -30.71 -13.29
CA ALA A 90 20.77 -30.62 -14.20
C ALA A 90 19.43 -30.82 -13.47
N ILE A 91 19.34 -31.82 -12.58
CA ILE A 91 18.15 -32.02 -11.73
C ILE A 91 17.91 -30.83 -10.81
N SER A 92 18.98 -30.28 -10.22
CA SER A 92 18.87 -29.15 -9.30
C SER A 92 18.33 -27.91 -10.02
N ILE A 93 18.82 -27.61 -11.23
CA ILE A 93 18.34 -26.50 -12.07
C ILE A 93 16.85 -26.70 -12.40
N LEU A 94 16.45 -27.91 -12.82
CA LEU A 94 15.06 -28.19 -13.15
C LEU A 94 14.14 -28.07 -11.93
N LEU A 95 14.57 -28.57 -10.77
CA LEU A 95 13.83 -28.42 -9.51
C LEU A 95 13.70 -26.95 -9.11
N VAL A 96 14.78 -26.16 -9.20
CA VAL A 96 14.74 -24.72 -8.93
C VAL A 96 13.77 -24.03 -9.90
N GLY A 97 13.83 -24.33 -11.19
CA GLY A 97 12.91 -23.78 -12.19
C GLY A 97 11.44 -24.11 -11.89
N LEU A 98 11.14 -25.34 -11.50
CA LEU A 98 9.78 -25.75 -11.11
C LEU A 98 9.32 -25.08 -9.82
N LEU A 99 10.18 -24.98 -8.80
CA LEU A 99 9.88 -24.30 -7.55
C LEU A 99 9.67 -22.79 -7.74
N MET A 100 10.38 -22.16 -8.69
CA MET A 100 10.19 -20.74 -9.03
C MET A 100 8.78 -20.44 -9.58
N VAL A 101 8.10 -21.41 -10.21
CA VAL A 101 6.69 -21.25 -10.65
C VAL A 101 5.76 -21.01 -9.45
N PHE A 102 6.07 -21.63 -8.32
CA PHE A 102 5.30 -21.52 -7.06
C PHE A 102 5.86 -20.48 -6.10
N SER A 103 7.02 -19.89 -6.43
CA SER A 103 7.51 -18.76 -5.66
C SER A 103 6.45 -17.67 -5.72
N PRO A 104 6.08 -17.05 -4.59
CA PRO A 104 5.32 -15.82 -4.64
C PRO A 104 6.08 -14.93 -5.61
N ARG A 105 5.45 -14.60 -6.75
CA ARG A 105 5.96 -13.49 -7.51
C ARG A 105 5.96 -12.37 -6.50
N ALA A 106 7.14 -11.84 -6.17
CA ALA A 106 7.18 -10.46 -5.81
C ALA A 106 6.53 -9.78 -7.02
N HIS A 107 5.22 -9.56 -6.97
CA HIS A 107 4.64 -8.41 -7.61
C HIS A 107 5.57 -7.34 -7.12
N ALA A 108 6.50 -6.91 -7.98
CA ALA A 108 7.44 -5.87 -7.64
C ALA A 108 6.54 -4.79 -7.08
N ALA A 109 6.55 -4.62 -5.75
CA ALA A 109 5.61 -3.76 -5.05
C ALA A 109 5.71 -2.47 -5.83
N GLU A 110 4.64 -2.09 -6.56
CA GLU A 110 4.72 -1.16 -7.68
C GLU A 110 5.77 -0.12 -7.34
N GLN A 111 6.93 -0.18 -8.04
CA GLN A 111 8.17 0.42 -7.55
C GLN A 111 7.84 1.81 -7.03
N LEU A 112 7.98 1.99 -5.71
CA LEU A 112 7.59 3.24 -5.06
C LEU A 112 8.18 4.38 -5.86
N PRO A 113 7.43 5.47 -6.11
CA PRO A 113 8.01 6.64 -6.75
C PRO A 113 9.32 7.02 -6.08
N ALA A 114 10.34 7.41 -6.85
CA ALA A 114 11.66 7.68 -6.28
C ALA A 114 11.61 8.74 -5.15
N GLY A 115 10.74 9.74 -5.29
CA GLY A 115 10.48 10.72 -4.24
C GLY A 115 9.83 10.10 -2.98
N ALA A 116 8.96 9.10 -3.14
CA ALA A 116 8.37 8.39 -2.02
C ALA A 116 9.45 7.65 -1.22
N ALA A 117 10.32 6.87 -1.87
CA ALA A 117 11.44 6.20 -1.19
C ALA A 117 12.31 7.18 -0.39
N LYS A 118 12.49 8.41 -0.87
CA LYS A 118 13.25 9.46 -0.19
C LYS A 118 12.51 10.09 0.99
N TYR A 119 11.22 10.41 0.85
CA TYR A 119 10.50 11.26 1.81
C TYR A 119 9.48 10.51 2.69
N LEU A 120 9.23 9.23 2.46
CA LEU A 120 8.35 8.43 3.32
C LEU A 120 8.78 8.43 4.81
N PRO A 121 10.09 8.33 5.15
CA PRO A 121 10.51 8.45 6.56
C PRO A 121 10.17 9.80 7.19
N LEU A 122 10.29 10.89 6.42
CA LEU A 122 9.94 12.24 6.87
C LEU A 122 8.43 12.38 7.11
N LEU A 123 7.61 11.87 6.18
CA LEU A 123 6.15 11.85 6.35
C LEU A 123 5.75 11.02 7.57
N LYS A 124 6.36 9.85 7.78
CA LYS A 124 6.10 9.00 8.95
C LYS A 124 6.47 9.71 10.26
N ALA A 125 7.61 10.39 10.31
CA ALA A 125 8.01 11.16 11.49
C ALA A 125 7.01 12.27 11.83
N GLU A 126 6.55 13.04 10.84
CA GLU A 126 5.53 14.08 11.07
C GLU A 126 4.17 13.47 11.46
N GLN A 127 3.77 12.34 10.86
CA GLN A 127 2.57 11.59 11.26
C GLN A 127 2.64 11.15 12.73
N GLN A 128 3.72 10.50 13.14
CA GLN A 128 3.89 10.01 14.51
C GLN A 128 3.86 11.16 15.52
N ARG A 129 4.43 12.31 15.17
CA ARG A 129 4.47 13.49 16.04
C ARG A 129 3.11 14.18 16.17
N LEU A 130 2.36 14.30 15.07
CA LEU A 130 1.17 15.15 15.01
C LEU A 130 -0.16 14.41 15.02
N TRP A 131 -0.15 13.14 14.65
CA TRP A 131 -1.33 12.28 14.60
C TRP A 131 -0.97 10.82 14.92
N PRO A 132 -0.41 10.53 16.11
CA PRO A 132 0.11 9.20 16.47
C PRO A 132 -0.94 8.09 16.41
N ASP A 133 -2.20 8.42 16.67
CA ASP A 133 -3.36 7.54 16.70
C ASP A 133 -4.10 7.42 15.34
N HIS A 134 -3.44 7.77 14.23
CA HIS A 134 -4.02 7.62 12.90
C HIS A 134 -4.37 6.13 12.63
N PRO A 135 -5.63 5.77 12.29
CA PRO A 135 -6.04 4.37 12.12
C PRO A 135 -5.31 3.63 11.00
N HIS A 136 -5.07 4.32 9.86
CA HIS A 136 -4.34 3.77 8.70
C HIS A 136 -3.27 4.76 8.17
N PRO A 137 -2.13 4.92 8.86
CA PRO A 137 -1.19 6.02 8.61
C PRO A 137 -0.54 5.99 7.21
N ALA A 138 -0.41 4.80 6.61
CA ALA A 138 0.07 4.65 5.24
C ALA A 138 -0.81 5.34 4.18
N LEU A 139 -2.07 5.66 4.49
CA LEU A 139 -2.94 6.42 3.58
C LEU A 139 -2.43 7.84 3.33
N LEU A 140 -1.68 8.44 4.27
CA LEU A 140 -1.06 9.75 4.04
C LEU A 140 -0.06 9.72 2.87
N ALA A 141 0.63 8.60 2.67
CA ALA A 141 1.52 8.43 1.52
C ALA A 141 0.72 8.33 0.20
N SER A 142 -0.46 7.72 0.27
CA SER A 142 -1.39 7.63 -0.87
C SER A 142 -1.98 9.00 -1.22
N LEU A 143 -2.27 9.81 -0.21
CA LEU A 143 -2.67 11.21 -0.35
C LEU A 143 -1.58 12.03 -1.02
N VAL A 144 -0.32 11.92 -0.58
CA VAL A 144 0.81 12.60 -1.24
C VAL A 144 0.94 12.20 -2.70
N GLU A 145 0.79 10.91 -3.02
CA GLU A 145 0.83 10.44 -4.41
C GLU A 145 -0.33 11.04 -5.21
N GLN A 146 -1.53 11.09 -4.65
CA GLN A 146 -2.71 11.67 -5.31
C GLN A 146 -2.55 13.18 -5.58
N GLU A 147 -1.96 13.93 -4.65
CA GLU A 147 -1.77 15.38 -4.78
C GLU A 147 -0.63 15.76 -5.74
N SER A 148 0.46 14.99 -5.75
CA SER A 148 1.69 15.40 -6.45
C SER A 148 2.00 14.64 -7.75
N CYS A 149 1.39 13.47 -7.97
CA CYS A 149 1.76 12.59 -9.08
C CYS A 149 0.72 12.57 -10.21
N VAL A 150 1.02 13.26 -11.31
CA VAL A 150 0.30 13.06 -12.59
C VAL A 150 0.51 11.63 -13.10
N THR A 151 1.77 11.16 -13.02
CA THR A 151 2.15 9.75 -13.18
C THR A 151 3.25 9.42 -12.16
N LEU A 152 3.49 8.14 -11.88
CA LEU A 152 4.54 7.70 -10.94
C LEU A 152 5.96 8.12 -11.39
N ARG A 153 6.14 8.45 -12.68
CA ARG A 153 7.42 8.89 -13.26
C ARG A 153 7.47 10.39 -13.53
N SER A 154 6.39 11.13 -13.25
CA SER A 154 6.34 12.56 -13.48
C SER A 154 7.31 13.29 -12.54
N ARG A 155 7.91 14.39 -13.01
CA ARG A 155 8.90 15.18 -12.24
C ARG A 155 8.32 15.77 -10.94
N GLY A 156 7.01 15.97 -10.89
CA GLY A 156 6.30 16.47 -9.72
C GLY A 156 6.00 15.42 -8.65
N CYS A 157 6.03 14.12 -9.02
CA CYS A 157 5.60 13.05 -8.14
C CYS A 157 6.50 12.95 -6.90
N TRP A 158 5.92 13.15 -5.72
CA TRP A 158 6.63 13.20 -4.44
C TRP A 158 7.78 14.23 -4.39
N ASN A 159 7.65 15.32 -5.13
CA ASN A 159 8.67 16.35 -5.21
C ASN A 159 8.24 17.64 -4.47
N PRO A 160 8.88 17.99 -3.34
CA PRO A 160 8.62 19.24 -2.63
C PRO A 160 8.88 20.51 -3.46
N GLY A 161 9.74 20.42 -4.48
CA GLY A 161 10.00 21.49 -5.42
C GLY A 161 8.99 21.58 -6.57
N ALA A 162 7.97 20.72 -6.62
CA ALA A 162 6.93 20.77 -7.65
C ALA A 162 6.14 22.07 -7.55
N GLN A 163 5.88 22.70 -8.69
CA GLN A 163 5.14 23.95 -8.75
C GLN A 163 4.10 23.88 -9.88
N LEU A 164 2.83 24.07 -9.53
CA LEU A 164 1.77 24.37 -10.48
C LEU A 164 1.56 25.88 -10.46
N LYS A 165 2.11 26.62 -11.42
CA LYS A 165 1.95 28.08 -11.48
C LYS A 165 1.25 28.50 -12.77
N THR A 166 0.10 29.16 -12.60
CA THR A 166 -0.69 29.75 -13.68
C THR A 166 -1.05 31.19 -13.33
N ALA A 167 -1.71 31.91 -14.24
CA ALA A 167 -2.26 33.23 -13.95
C ALA A 167 -3.37 33.18 -12.87
N ARG A 168 -3.99 32.02 -12.64
CA ARG A 168 -5.11 31.86 -11.70
C ARG A 168 -4.67 31.37 -10.33
N GLU A 169 -3.60 30.58 -10.27
CA GLU A 169 -3.19 29.91 -9.03
C GLU A 169 -1.71 29.52 -9.01
N GLU A 170 -1.20 29.36 -7.80
CA GLU A 170 0.07 28.72 -7.51
C GLU A 170 -0.13 27.62 -6.47
N GLY A 171 0.09 26.37 -6.88
CA GLY A 171 0.13 25.18 -6.04
C GLY A 171 1.56 24.74 -5.77
N ALA A 172 1.90 24.54 -4.49
CA ALA A 172 3.26 24.26 -4.05
C ALA A 172 3.43 22.85 -3.46
N GLY A 173 4.39 22.12 -4.02
CA GLY A 173 5.00 20.94 -3.42
C GLY A 173 4.10 19.71 -3.31
N VAL A 174 4.41 18.84 -2.34
CA VAL A 174 3.84 17.48 -2.26
C VAL A 174 2.36 17.44 -1.90
N GLY A 175 1.83 18.48 -1.25
CA GLY A 175 0.41 18.62 -0.90
C GLY A 175 -0.31 19.71 -1.68
N GLN A 176 0.30 20.23 -2.75
CA GLN A 176 -0.24 21.29 -3.61
C GLN A 176 -0.87 22.45 -2.82
N ILE A 177 -0.16 22.97 -1.80
CA ILE A 177 -0.64 24.11 -1.00
C ILE A 177 -0.87 25.30 -1.93
N THR A 178 -2.10 25.81 -1.97
CA THR A 178 -2.55 26.68 -3.07
C THR A 178 -2.80 28.12 -2.61
N ARG A 179 -2.35 29.09 -3.41
CA ARG A 179 -2.94 30.44 -3.46
C ARG A 179 -3.55 30.69 -4.82
N ALA A 180 -4.67 31.39 -4.84
CA ALA A 180 -5.37 31.77 -6.06
C ALA A 180 -5.47 33.29 -6.19
N TYR A 181 -5.46 33.77 -7.43
CA TYR A 181 -5.46 35.19 -7.77
C TYR A 181 -6.78 35.60 -8.44
N ARG A 182 -7.12 36.89 -8.35
CA ARG A 182 -8.12 37.54 -9.18
C ARG A 182 -7.50 37.95 -10.52
N ALA A 183 -8.33 38.39 -11.46
CA ALA A 183 -7.88 38.85 -12.77
C ALA A 183 -6.93 40.06 -12.71
N ASP A 184 -7.03 40.89 -11.67
CA ASP A 184 -6.14 42.03 -11.41
C ASP A 184 -4.81 41.63 -10.73
N GLY A 185 -4.58 40.34 -10.49
CA GLY A 185 -3.39 39.82 -9.81
C GLY A 185 -3.46 39.86 -8.28
N SER A 186 -4.51 40.43 -7.69
CA SER A 186 -4.68 40.42 -6.22
C SER A 186 -4.96 39.00 -5.70
N VAL A 187 -4.51 38.70 -4.49
CA VAL A 187 -4.76 37.40 -3.85
C VAL A 187 -6.25 37.26 -3.52
N ARG A 188 -6.88 36.21 -4.04
CA ARG A 188 -8.27 35.82 -3.75
C ARG A 188 -8.35 34.87 -2.56
N PHE A 189 -7.38 33.97 -2.47
CA PHE A 189 -7.31 32.92 -1.46
C PHE A 189 -5.85 32.50 -1.27
N ASP A 190 -5.46 32.21 -0.03
CA ASP A 190 -4.12 31.74 0.31
C ASP A 190 -4.20 30.68 1.42
N ALA A 191 -4.12 29.40 1.03
CA ALA A 191 -4.14 28.30 1.98
C ALA A 191 -2.90 28.32 2.90
N LEU A 192 -1.75 28.73 2.39
CA LEU A 192 -0.52 28.76 3.17
C LEU A 192 -0.65 29.76 4.31
N ALA A 193 -1.14 30.98 4.03
CA ALA A 193 -1.39 31.98 5.06
C ALA A 193 -2.34 31.46 6.13
N GLY A 194 -3.48 30.88 5.73
CA GLY A 194 -4.44 30.29 6.67
C GLY A 194 -3.84 29.17 7.53
N LEU A 195 -3.00 28.31 6.96
CA LEU A 195 -2.30 27.27 7.70
C LEU A 195 -1.30 27.82 8.73
N ARG A 196 -0.57 28.87 8.38
CA ARG A 196 0.33 29.54 9.32
C ARG A 196 -0.43 30.17 10.47
N ASP A 197 -1.54 30.84 10.18
CA ASP A 197 -2.36 31.48 11.19
C ASP A 197 -2.94 30.44 12.16
N GLN A 198 -3.42 29.32 11.61
CA GLN A 198 -4.00 28.23 12.41
C GLN A 198 -2.95 27.45 13.22
N TYR A 199 -1.75 27.24 12.66
CA TYR A 199 -0.72 26.38 13.25
C TYR A 199 0.62 27.10 13.45
N GLY A 200 0.60 28.35 13.91
CA GLY A 200 1.80 29.21 13.95
C GLY A 200 3.02 28.61 14.64
N GLY A 201 2.83 27.84 15.72
CA GLY A 201 3.92 27.14 16.39
C GLY A 201 4.56 26.03 15.56
N GLU A 202 3.80 25.45 14.64
CA GLU A 202 4.20 24.31 13.80
C GLU A 202 4.68 24.74 12.41
N LEU A 203 4.02 25.77 11.84
CA LEU A 203 4.18 26.21 10.45
C LEU A 203 4.64 27.67 10.33
N GLY A 204 5.06 28.32 11.43
CA GLY A 204 5.42 29.75 11.41
C GLY A 204 6.50 30.12 10.38
N ALA A 205 7.43 29.21 10.09
CA ALA A 205 8.50 29.38 9.09
C ALA A 205 8.10 28.98 7.65
N LEU A 206 6.91 28.41 7.45
CA LEU A 206 6.39 28.10 6.13
C LEU A 206 5.91 29.40 5.49
N SER A 207 6.40 29.77 4.32
CA SER A 207 5.99 30.97 3.59
C SER A 207 6.09 30.70 2.09
N TRP A 208 5.53 31.57 1.24
CA TRP A 208 5.74 31.47 -0.21
C TRP A 208 7.20 31.59 -0.63
N SER A 209 8.08 32.17 0.20
CA SER A 209 9.52 32.23 -0.06
C SER A 209 10.29 30.99 0.41
N THR A 210 9.72 30.18 1.31
CA THR A 210 10.38 28.99 1.88
C THR A 210 9.71 27.68 1.51
N VAL A 211 8.48 27.71 0.96
CA VAL A 211 7.64 26.53 0.77
C VAL A 211 8.37 25.45 -0.03
N TYR A 212 9.05 25.80 -1.13
CA TYR A 212 9.76 24.84 -1.99
C TYR A 212 11.06 24.28 -1.38
N GLN A 213 11.58 24.90 -0.32
CA GLN A 213 12.83 24.53 0.35
C GLN A 213 12.59 23.81 1.69
N ARG A 214 11.32 23.77 2.16
CA ARG A 214 10.94 23.22 3.47
C ARG A 214 10.04 21.98 3.31
N PRO A 215 10.59 20.85 2.82
CA PRO A 215 9.82 19.63 2.68
C PRO A 215 9.21 19.17 4.00
N ASP A 216 9.93 19.34 5.11
CA ASP A 216 9.46 19.06 6.46
C ASP A 216 8.15 19.79 6.79
N LEU A 217 8.08 21.09 6.47
CA LEU A 217 6.89 21.89 6.72
C LEU A 217 5.75 21.60 5.74
N GLN A 218 6.04 21.18 4.50
CA GLN A 218 5.00 20.73 3.58
C GLN A 218 4.32 19.45 4.07
N PHE A 219 5.11 18.44 4.46
CA PHE A 219 4.57 17.18 5.00
C PHE A 219 3.82 17.42 6.31
N ARG A 220 4.36 18.27 7.19
CA ARG A 220 3.69 18.71 8.41
C ARG A 220 2.32 19.34 8.13
N ALA A 221 2.26 20.27 7.18
CA ALA A 221 1.00 20.90 6.79
C ALA A 221 -0.01 19.88 6.26
N LEU A 222 0.43 18.94 5.41
CA LEU A 222 -0.42 17.87 4.89
C LEU A 222 -0.99 16.99 6.00
N VAL A 223 -0.17 16.58 6.98
CA VAL A 223 -0.61 15.79 8.13
C VAL A 223 -1.64 16.55 8.97
N LEU A 224 -1.36 17.83 9.30
CA LEU A 224 -2.27 18.67 10.08
C LEU A 224 -3.63 18.86 9.39
N MET A 225 -3.61 19.16 8.09
CA MET A 225 -4.82 19.34 7.29
C MET A 225 -5.64 18.06 7.18
N SER A 226 -4.99 16.92 6.92
CA SER A 226 -5.66 15.62 6.81
C SER A 226 -6.31 15.23 8.15
N ARG A 227 -5.55 15.37 9.24
CA ARG A 227 -6.02 15.12 10.62
C ARG A 227 -7.25 15.95 10.97
N ASP A 228 -7.18 17.26 10.76
CA ASP A 228 -8.26 18.14 11.20
C ASP A 228 -9.49 18.05 10.27
N SER A 229 -9.30 17.63 9.02
CA SER A 229 -10.40 17.24 8.14
C SER A 229 -11.10 15.97 8.63
N ALA A 230 -10.35 14.92 8.97
CA ALA A 230 -10.92 13.66 9.49
C ALA A 230 -11.58 13.81 10.87
N ARG A 231 -11.01 14.62 11.76
CA ARG A 231 -11.53 14.86 13.13
C ARG A 231 -12.96 15.40 13.17
N GLN A 232 -13.39 16.10 12.12
CA GLN A 232 -14.77 16.59 11.98
C GLN A 232 -15.78 15.46 11.80
N PHE A 233 -15.31 14.28 11.39
CA PHE A 233 -16.12 13.11 11.11
C PHE A 233 -15.81 11.94 12.05
N ARG A 234 -15.07 12.16 13.15
CA ARG A 234 -14.58 11.11 14.07
C ARG A 234 -15.63 10.13 14.62
N ALA A 235 -16.90 10.51 14.60
CA ALA A 235 -18.02 9.66 15.05
C ALA A 235 -18.52 8.71 13.95
N ALA A 236 -18.11 8.89 12.70
CA ALA A 236 -18.50 8.06 11.58
C ALA A 236 -17.46 6.94 11.35
N PRO A 237 -17.88 5.71 11.01
CA PRO A 237 -16.96 4.65 10.61
C PRO A 237 -16.03 5.06 9.46
N ALA A 238 -16.54 5.78 8.46
CA ALA A 238 -15.78 6.27 7.31
C ALA A 238 -15.13 7.65 7.53
N ALA A 239 -14.65 7.94 8.76
CA ALA A 239 -14.11 9.25 9.12
C ALA A 239 -12.94 9.71 8.24
N LEU A 240 -12.09 8.76 7.81
CA LEU A 240 -10.92 9.06 6.99
C LEU A 240 -11.33 9.41 5.56
N GLU A 241 -12.28 8.71 4.97
CA GLU A 241 -12.82 8.98 3.64
C GLU A 241 -13.54 10.33 3.59
N PHE A 242 -14.36 10.63 4.60
CA PHE A 242 -14.96 11.96 4.75
C PHE A 242 -13.90 13.05 4.95
N GLY A 243 -12.85 12.74 5.71
CA GLY A 243 -11.71 13.61 5.92
C GLY A 243 -10.97 13.92 4.62
N ASP A 244 -10.70 12.92 3.80
CA ASP A 244 -10.04 13.06 2.50
C ASP A 244 -10.90 13.85 1.49
N ALA A 245 -12.20 13.55 1.42
CA ALA A 245 -13.14 14.35 0.65
C ALA A 245 -13.19 15.81 1.13
N GLY A 246 -13.06 16.02 2.45
CA GLY A 246 -12.99 17.32 3.09
C GLY A 246 -11.67 18.06 2.84
N TYR A 247 -10.55 17.33 2.80
CA TYR A 247 -9.23 17.85 2.44
C TYR A 247 -9.26 18.41 1.02
N ASN A 248 -9.77 17.63 0.07
CA ASN A 248 -9.82 18.02 -1.35
C ASN A 248 -10.90 19.08 -1.64
N GLY A 249 -12.06 18.98 -1.01
CA GLY A 249 -13.25 19.74 -1.43
C GLY A 249 -13.94 20.56 -0.34
N GLY A 250 -13.40 20.61 0.86
CA GLY A 250 -13.96 21.30 2.02
C GLY A 250 -14.96 20.46 2.84
N PRO A 251 -14.82 20.38 4.17
CA PRO A 251 -15.62 19.49 5.03
C PRO A 251 -17.08 19.91 5.16
N ALA A 252 -17.38 21.22 5.09
CA ALA A 252 -18.76 21.71 5.12
C ALA A 252 -19.60 21.18 3.95
N GLY A 253 -18.98 20.99 2.78
CA GLY A 253 -19.63 20.36 1.62
C GLY A 253 -19.98 18.90 1.91
N VAL A 254 -19.01 18.15 2.45
CA VAL A 254 -19.19 16.74 2.81
C VAL A 254 -20.32 16.56 3.83
N GLN A 255 -20.44 17.45 4.83
CA GLN A 255 -21.56 17.38 5.78
C GLN A 255 -22.93 17.57 5.10
N ARG A 256 -23.05 18.41 4.08
CA ARG A 256 -24.30 18.54 3.31
C ARG A 256 -24.61 17.27 2.52
N GLU A 257 -23.60 16.65 1.93
CA GLU A 257 -23.74 15.38 1.19
C GLU A 257 -24.15 14.24 2.12
N ARG A 258 -23.59 14.19 3.35
CA ARG A 258 -24.04 13.25 4.39
C ARG A 258 -25.50 13.45 4.78
N ARG A 259 -25.96 14.71 4.89
CA ARG A 259 -27.38 15.03 5.13
C ARG A 259 -28.26 14.60 3.95
N ALA A 260 -27.82 14.82 2.72
CA ALA A 260 -28.54 14.37 1.54
C ALA A 260 -28.66 12.84 1.49
N CYS A 261 -27.58 12.12 1.81
CA CYS A 261 -27.61 10.66 1.98
C CYS A 261 -28.59 10.24 3.09
N ALA A 262 -28.60 10.89 4.25
CA ALA A 262 -29.53 10.55 5.34
C ALA A 262 -31.02 10.69 4.95
N LEU A 263 -31.33 11.53 3.95
CA LEU A 263 -32.68 11.70 3.41
C LEU A 263 -32.99 10.72 2.27
N ALA A 264 -31.99 10.04 1.70
CA ALA A 264 -32.16 9.11 0.61
C ALA A 264 -32.46 7.70 1.13
N THR A 265 -33.39 7.01 0.46
CA THR A 265 -33.74 5.63 0.81
C THR A 265 -32.55 4.70 0.60
N GLY A 266 -32.20 3.92 1.63
CA GLY A 266 -31.14 2.91 1.56
C GLY A 266 -29.71 3.45 1.70
N CYS A 267 -29.51 4.74 1.99
CA CYS A 267 -28.17 5.31 2.17
C CYS A 267 -27.79 5.41 3.65
N ASN A 268 -26.56 4.99 3.98
CA ASN A 268 -25.97 5.12 5.30
C ASN A 268 -25.05 6.35 5.39
N PRO A 269 -25.42 7.42 6.11
CA PRO A 269 -24.63 8.66 6.19
C PRO A 269 -23.34 8.55 7.03
N GLY A 270 -23.10 7.37 7.64
CA GLY A 270 -21.84 7.02 8.31
C GLY A 270 -20.83 6.32 7.40
N GLN A 271 -21.23 5.92 6.19
CA GLN A 271 -20.40 5.20 5.22
C GLN A 271 -20.13 6.06 3.99
N TRP A 272 -18.94 5.92 3.41
CA TRP A 272 -18.57 6.63 2.18
C TRP A 272 -18.97 5.84 0.93
N PHE A 273 -18.27 4.72 0.69
CA PHE A 273 -18.41 3.92 -0.52
C PHE A 273 -19.81 3.31 -0.63
N GLY A 274 -20.40 3.39 -1.82
CA GLY A 274 -21.78 2.96 -2.08
C GLY A 274 -22.86 3.75 -1.33
N ASN A 275 -22.50 4.83 -0.64
CA ASN A 275 -23.40 5.62 0.19
C ASN A 275 -23.22 7.11 -0.10
N VAL A 276 -22.58 7.88 0.78
CA VAL A 276 -22.47 9.35 0.65
C VAL A 276 -21.81 9.79 -0.65
N GLU A 277 -20.91 8.98 -1.22
CA GLU A 277 -20.27 9.29 -2.49
C GLU A 277 -21.28 9.44 -3.66
N LEU A 278 -22.43 8.78 -3.59
CA LEU A 278 -23.50 8.84 -4.60
C LEU A 278 -24.34 10.13 -4.50
N HIS A 279 -24.20 10.88 -3.40
CA HIS A 279 -25.00 12.08 -3.10
C HIS A 279 -24.18 13.36 -3.17
N CYS A 280 -23.29 13.45 -4.16
CA CYS A 280 -22.43 14.59 -4.38
C CYS A 280 -23.24 15.87 -4.72
N LEU A 281 -22.96 16.95 -3.99
CA LEU A 281 -23.63 18.26 -4.13
C LEU A 281 -22.68 19.35 -4.67
N LYS A 282 -21.44 18.97 -5.02
CA LYS A 282 -20.50 19.85 -5.70
C LYS A 282 -20.94 20.09 -7.15
N SER A 283 -20.39 21.15 -7.75
CA SER A 283 -20.65 21.45 -9.16
C SER A 283 -20.33 20.25 -10.06
N ARG A 284 -21.23 19.97 -11.00
CA ARG A 284 -21.05 19.00 -12.08
C ARG A 284 -20.57 19.64 -13.37
N GLU A 285 -20.36 20.96 -13.37
CA GLU A 285 -19.77 21.65 -14.51
C GLU A 285 -18.29 21.27 -14.67
N PRO A 286 -17.80 21.07 -15.91
CA PRO A 286 -16.39 20.83 -16.18
C PRO A 286 -15.49 21.93 -15.62
N LEU A 287 -14.46 21.53 -14.88
CA LEU A 287 -13.48 22.44 -14.27
C LEU A 287 -12.07 22.20 -14.82
N TYR A 288 -11.64 20.94 -14.91
CA TYR A 288 -10.34 20.54 -15.47
C TYR A 288 -10.54 19.48 -16.54
N GLY A 289 -10.37 19.88 -17.81
CA GLY A 289 -10.73 19.03 -18.94
C GLY A 289 -12.23 18.72 -18.91
N SER A 290 -12.58 17.43 -18.95
CA SER A 290 -13.97 16.96 -18.82
C SER A 290 -14.43 16.72 -17.39
N ARG A 291 -13.56 16.90 -16.38
CA ARG A 291 -13.85 16.53 -14.99
C ARG A 291 -14.48 17.68 -14.23
N SER A 292 -15.57 17.41 -13.52
CA SER A 292 -16.21 18.36 -12.62
C SER A 292 -15.60 18.34 -11.22
N ALA A 293 -15.95 19.33 -10.38
CA ALA A 293 -15.56 19.34 -8.97
C ALA A 293 -16.10 18.11 -8.21
N CYS A 294 -17.26 17.59 -8.64
CA CYS A 294 -17.81 16.36 -8.11
C CYS A 294 -16.94 15.15 -8.47
N ASP A 295 -16.63 14.97 -9.77
CA ASP A 295 -15.83 13.84 -10.25
C ASP A 295 -14.46 13.80 -9.58
N ILE A 296 -13.81 14.96 -9.50
CA ILE A 296 -12.50 15.12 -8.87
C ILE A 296 -12.54 14.66 -7.41
N ASN A 297 -13.53 15.09 -6.65
CA ASN A 297 -13.62 14.76 -5.23
C ASN A 297 -13.91 13.28 -4.97
N ARG A 298 -14.74 12.66 -5.83
CA ARG A 298 -15.06 11.23 -5.73
C ARG A 298 -13.88 10.35 -6.12
N GLU A 299 -13.23 10.72 -7.22
CA GLU A 299 -12.03 10.03 -7.67
C GLU A 299 -10.88 10.18 -6.67
N HIS A 300 -10.75 11.33 -6.01
CA HIS A 300 -9.75 11.58 -4.99
C HIS A 300 -9.80 10.51 -3.87
N VAL A 301 -10.97 10.34 -3.24
CA VAL A 301 -11.16 9.34 -2.18
C VAL A 301 -10.96 7.92 -2.70
N ARG A 302 -11.51 7.59 -3.87
CA ARG A 302 -11.28 6.27 -4.47
C ARG A 302 -9.78 6.00 -4.66
N ASN A 303 -9.04 6.97 -5.19
CA ASN A 303 -7.63 6.79 -5.50
C ASN A 303 -6.80 6.60 -4.23
N VAL A 304 -7.00 7.45 -3.21
CA VAL A 304 -6.26 7.38 -1.94
C VAL A 304 -6.50 6.05 -1.24
N PHE A 305 -7.74 5.56 -1.20
CA PHE A 305 -8.09 4.40 -0.38
C PHE A 305 -8.00 3.06 -1.13
N GLN A 306 -8.33 3.03 -2.42
CA GLN A 306 -8.50 1.78 -3.17
C GLN A 306 -7.47 1.56 -4.28
N VAL A 307 -6.85 2.62 -4.80
CA VAL A 307 -5.94 2.50 -5.96
C VAL A 307 -4.48 2.61 -5.55
N ARG A 308 -4.14 3.59 -4.71
CA ARG A 308 -2.74 3.94 -4.41
C ARG A 308 -2.20 3.29 -3.14
N SER A 309 -3.08 2.89 -2.22
CA SER A 309 -2.75 2.46 -0.86
C SER A 309 -1.92 1.18 -0.75
N ALA A 310 -2.19 0.18 -1.60
CA ALA A 310 -1.61 -1.15 -1.48
C ALA A 310 -0.08 -1.15 -1.38
N LYS A 311 0.60 -0.37 -2.23
CA LYS A 311 2.08 -0.31 -2.26
C LYS A 311 2.69 0.35 -1.02
N TYR A 312 1.94 1.24 -0.37
CA TYR A 312 2.42 1.99 0.78
C TYR A 312 2.28 1.23 2.10
N PHE A 313 1.36 0.27 2.23
CA PHE A 313 1.22 -0.50 3.47
C PHE A 313 2.50 -1.26 3.83
N ALA A 314 3.08 -1.99 2.87
CA ALA A 314 4.32 -2.72 3.08
C ALA A 314 5.51 -1.78 3.36
N ALA A 315 5.64 -0.71 2.56
CA ALA A 315 6.73 0.26 2.70
C ALA A 315 6.66 1.04 4.03
N TRP A 316 5.46 1.37 4.49
CA TRP A 316 5.25 2.07 5.75
C TRP A 316 5.61 1.20 6.96
N ALA A 317 5.27 -0.09 6.90
CA ALA A 317 5.57 -1.06 7.96
C ALA A 317 7.08 -1.35 8.08
N SER A 318 7.85 -1.20 7.00
CA SER A 318 9.31 -1.41 7.01
C SER A 318 10.15 -0.25 7.56
N LEU A 319 9.52 0.88 7.89
CA LEU A 319 10.18 2.06 8.49
C LEU A 319 10.12 2.02 10.01
#